data_AF-A0A972WG33-F1
#
_entry.id   AF-A0A972WG33-F1
#
_cell.length_a   1.000
_cell.length_b   1.000
_cell.length_c   1.000
_cell.angle_alpha   90.00
_cell.angle_beta   90.00
_cell.angle_gamma   90.00
#
_symmetry.space_group_name_H-M   'P 1'
#
loop_
_entity.id
_entity.type
_entity.pdbx_description
1 polymer ?
#
loop_
_entity_poly.entity_id
_entity_poly.type
_entity_poly.pdbx_seq_one_letter_code
_entity_poly.pdbx_strand_id
1 'polypeptide(L)'
;MKTVVVDKIASIAQHNNLTSEVRLSTDIPCEEGVLIAVRVLNNKSRYNQLELTSGRMATVTMGDVIVGALGHRNALRGYSGHLPTELAVGDHVQLLNIGGVIGICDSANPAVGTPFECEVLGTVLEFPYLGERIGVPARSGFSKLDVDASLETAGVPVIALAGTCMDSGKTAA
;
A
#
# COMPACT_ATOMS: atom_id res chain seq x y z
N MET A 1 -19.40 5.41 9.43
CA MET A 1 -18.74 4.38 8.58
C MET A 1 -19.54 4.22 7.31
N LYS A 2 -18.87 4.15 6.15
CA LYS A 2 -19.50 3.96 4.84
C LYS A 2 -18.97 2.67 4.22
N THR A 3 -19.83 1.85 3.65
CA THR A 3 -19.41 0.68 2.85
C THR A 3 -19.13 1.11 1.42
N VAL A 4 -18.02 0.64 0.87
CA VAL A 4 -17.60 0.90 -0.52
C VAL A 4 -17.19 -0.41 -1.17
N VAL A 5 -17.59 -0.59 -2.43
CA VAL A 5 -17.07 -1.66 -3.29
C VAL A 5 -15.79 -1.13 -3.94
N VAL A 6 -14.70 -1.87 -3.80
CA VAL A 6 -13.39 -1.54 -4.38
C VAL A 6 -13.15 -2.39 -5.62
N ASP A 7 -12.54 -1.79 -6.63
CA ASP A 7 -12.22 -2.46 -7.89
C ASP A 7 -10.92 -3.26 -7.77
N LYS A 8 -9.96 -2.76 -6.97
CA LYS A 8 -8.61 -3.32 -6.86
C LYS A 8 -8.08 -3.23 -5.44
N ILE A 9 -7.42 -4.29 -4.98
CA ILE A 9 -6.71 -4.34 -3.70
C ILE A 9 -5.24 -4.61 -4.01
N ALA A 10 -4.38 -3.64 -3.67
CA ALA A 10 -2.96 -3.72 -3.98
C ALA A 10 -2.24 -4.78 -3.15
N SER A 11 -1.12 -5.30 -3.67
CA SER A 11 -0.33 -6.35 -3.03
C SER A 11 0.19 -5.99 -1.65
N ILE A 12 0.38 -4.71 -1.34
CA ILE A 12 0.75 -4.24 0.02
C ILE A 12 -0.26 -4.65 1.10
N ALA A 13 -1.53 -4.92 0.73
CA ALA A 13 -2.60 -5.33 1.64
C ALA A 13 -2.82 -6.86 1.68
N GLN A 14 -1.90 -7.67 1.11
CA GLN A 14 -2.07 -9.12 0.95
C GLN A 14 -2.34 -9.89 2.27
N HIS A 15 -1.88 -9.38 3.41
CA HIS A 15 -2.03 -10.02 4.72
C HIS A 15 -3.28 -9.58 5.50
N ASN A 16 -4.09 -8.66 4.96
CA ASN A 16 -5.25 -8.09 5.66
C ASN A 16 -6.57 -8.81 5.37
N ASN A 17 -6.56 -9.91 4.60
CA ASN A 17 -7.76 -10.72 4.25
C ASN A 17 -8.98 -9.88 3.79
N LEU A 18 -8.72 -8.78 3.08
CA LEU A 18 -9.76 -7.85 2.64
C LEU A 18 -10.60 -8.44 1.51
N THR A 19 -11.90 -8.20 1.56
CA THR A 19 -12.85 -8.47 0.47
C THR A 19 -13.07 -7.24 -0.41
N SER A 20 -13.73 -7.41 -1.56
CA SER A 20 -14.09 -6.29 -2.45
C SER A 20 -15.04 -5.28 -1.81
N GLU A 21 -15.78 -5.67 -0.76
CA GLU A 21 -16.53 -4.73 0.08
C GLU A 21 -15.71 -4.38 1.31
N VAL A 22 -15.43 -3.09 1.50
CA VAL A 22 -14.69 -2.57 2.66
C VAL A 22 -15.50 -1.51 3.39
N ARG A 23 -15.28 -1.40 4.70
CA ARG A 23 -15.86 -0.34 5.53
C ARG A 23 -14.83 0.76 5.74
N LEU A 24 -15.26 2.01 5.54
CA LEU A 24 -14.41 3.17 5.65
C LEU A 24 -14.72 4.02 6.89
N SER A 25 -13.67 4.53 7.50
CA SER A 25 -13.70 5.64 8.47
C SER A 25 -13.27 6.94 7.79
N THR A 26 -13.84 8.06 8.27
CA THR A 26 -13.40 9.41 7.87
C THR A 26 -12.21 9.90 8.69
N ASP A 27 -11.90 9.22 9.81
CA ASP A 27 -10.68 9.44 10.58
C ASP A 27 -9.52 8.72 9.90
N ILE A 28 -8.45 9.47 9.59
CA ILE A 28 -7.33 9.00 8.77
C ILE A 28 -6.03 9.20 9.54
N PRO A 29 -5.56 8.17 10.27
CA PRO A 29 -4.25 8.18 10.87
C PRO A 29 -3.18 8.21 9.77
N CYS A 30 -2.45 9.31 9.68
CA CYS A 30 -1.30 9.46 8.80
C CYS A 30 -0.08 8.72 9.36
N GLU A 31 -0.17 7.40 9.40
CA GLU A 31 0.89 6.50 9.88
C GLU A 31 1.27 5.52 8.78
N GLU A 32 2.55 5.12 8.76
CA GLU A 32 3.03 4.14 7.79
C GLU A 32 2.27 2.81 7.91
N GLY A 33 1.91 2.26 6.74
CA GLY A 33 1.21 0.98 6.62
C GLY A 33 -0.31 1.08 6.80
N VAL A 34 -0.87 2.21 7.23
CA VAL A 34 -2.34 2.37 7.33
C VAL A 34 -2.98 2.24 5.95
N LEU A 35 -3.96 1.35 5.83
CA LEU A 35 -4.66 1.10 4.58
C LEU A 35 -5.76 2.13 4.35
N ILE A 36 -5.75 2.75 3.16
CA ILE A 36 -6.77 3.70 2.74
C ILE A 36 -7.39 3.28 1.41
N ALA A 37 -8.64 3.64 1.20
CA ALA A 37 -9.30 3.54 -0.09
C ALA A 37 -9.22 4.90 -0.79
N VAL A 38 -8.85 4.87 -2.07
CA VAL A 38 -8.74 6.06 -2.91
C VAL A 38 -9.41 5.85 -4.26
N ARG A 39 -9.90 6.92 -4.89
CA ARG A 39 -10.42 6.92 -6.25
C ARG A 39 -9.40 7.51 -7.21
N VAL A 40 -9.08 6.82 -8.29
CA VAL A 40 -8.15 7.30 -9.31
C VAL A 40 -8.78 8.39 -10.17
N LEU A 41 -8.08 9.51 -10.36
CA LEU A 41 -8.59 10.72 -11.01
C LEU A 41 -8.10 10.92 -12.45
N ASN A 42 -7.07 10.19 -12.88
CA ASN A 42 -6.49 10.31 -14.21
C ASN A 42 -6.15 8.95 -14.84
N ASN A 43 -6.06 8.94 -16.17
CA ASN A 43 -5.55 7.80 -16.94
C ASN A 43 -4.11 8.07 -17.36
N LYS A 44 -3.31 7.01 -17.49
CA LYS A 44 -2.02 7.05 -18.17
C LYS A 44 -1.67 5.73 -18.84
N SER A 45 -0.77 5.78 -19.82
CA SER A 45 -0.37 4.63 -20.65
C SER A 45 0.94 3.98 -20.24
N ARG A 46 1.73 4.62 -19.36
CA ARG A 46 3.02 4.10 -18.85
C ARG A 46 2.97 3.94 -17.35
N TYR A 47 3.60 2.89 -16.85
CA TYR A 47 3.63 2.58 -15.41
C TYR A 47 2.22 2.60 -14.82
N ASN A 48 1.28 1.98 -15.54
CA ASN A 48 -0.16 2.08 -15.31
C ASN A 48 -0.75 0.79 -14.73
N GLN A 49 0.09 -0.07 -14.16
CA GLN A 49 -0.32 -1.33 -13.56
C GLN A 49 -0.19 -1.26 -12.04
N LEU A 50 -1.07 -2.00 -11.38
CA LEU A 50 -1.04 -2.29 -9.96
C LEU A 50 -0.95 -3.80 -9.78
N GLU A 51 -0.05 -4.25 -8.94
CA GLU A 51 0.02 -5.64 -8.50
C GLU A 51 -1.10 -5.88 -7.48
N LEU A 52 -1.97 -6.85 -7.76
CA LEU A 52 -3.06 -7.22 -6.86
C LEU A 52 -2.57 -8.18 -5.76
N THR A 53 -3.35 -8.36 -4.71
CA THR A 53 -3.09 -9.38 -3.66
C THR A 53 -2.96 -10.82 -4.20
N SER A 54 -3.41 -11.07 -5.43
CA SER A 54 -3.21 -12.35 -6.14
C SER A 54 -1.87 -12.47 -6.88
N GLY A 55 -1.02 -11.44 -6.85
CA GLY A 55 0.19 -11.32 -7.67
C GLY A 55 -0.08 -10.95 -9.14
N ARG A 56 -1.35 -10.83 -9.54
CA ARG A 56 -1.70 -10.42 -10.92
C ARG A 56 -1.46 -8.93 -11.11
N MET A 57 -0.91 -8.57 -12.27
CA MET A 57 -0.80 -7.18 -12.72
C MET A 57 -2.10 -6.72 -13.37
N ALA A 58 -2.76 -5.73 -12.77
CA ALA A 58 -4.00 -5.14 -13.28
C ALA A 58 -3.77 -3.71 -13.76
N THR A 59 -4.30 -3.36 -14.92
CA THR A 59 -4.26 -1.98 -15.42
C THR A 59 -5.16 -1.08 -14.58
N VAL A 60 -4.61 0.03 -14.10
CA VAL A 60 -5.32 1.08 -13.36
C VAL A 60 -5.95 2.05 -14.35
N THR A 61 -7.24 2.33 -14.13
CA THR A 61 -8.07 3.23 -14.96
C THR A 61 -8.68 4.31 -14.08
N MET A 62 -8.89 5.50 -14.64
CA MET A 62 -9.64 6.57 -14.01
C MET A 62 -11.01 6.07 -13.53
N GLY A 63 -11.37 6.44 -12.31
CA GLY A 63 -12.59 5.99 -11.65
C GLY A 63 -12.43 4.75 -10.78
N ASP A 64 -11.35 3.96 -10.96
CA ASP A 64 -11.06 2.81 -10.12
C ASP A 64 -10.98 3.24 -8.64
N VAL A 65 -11.64 2.47 -7.78
CA VAL A 65 -11.47 2.53 -6.34
C VAL A 65 -10.43 1.48 -5.93
N ILE A 66 -9.33 1.94 -5.35
CA ILE A 66 -8.16 1.12 -5.01
C ILE A 66 -7.91 1.16 -3.51
N VAL A 67 -7.58 0.01 -2.93
CA VAL A 67 -7.00 -0.07 -1.59
C VAL A 67 -5.48 -0.14 -1.69
N GLY A 68 -4.80 0.78 -1.01
CA GLY A 68 -3.36 0.82 -0.83
C GLY A 68 -2.98 1.23 0.58
N ALA A 69 -1.68 1.38 0.85
CA ALA A 69 -1.18 1.77 2.16
C ALA A 69 -0.49 3.14 2.12
N LEU A 70 -0.75 3.96 3.13
CA LEU A 70 0.02 5.17 3.38
C LEU A 70 1.47 4.84 3.68
N GLY A 71 2.42 5.55 3.07
CA GLY A 71 3.82 5.32 3.35
C GLY A 71 4.79 6.20 2.57
N HIS A 72 6.06 6.11 2.97
CA HIS A 72 7.16 6.74 2.25
C HIS A 72 7.60 5.87 1.08
N ARG A 73 8.10 6.51 0.03
CA ARG A 73 8.77 5.83 -1.08
C ARG A 73 10.02 6.60 -1.49
N ASN A 74 11.19 5.97 -1.31
CA ASN A 74 12.47 6.53 -1.79
C ASN A 74 12.97 5.73 -3.00
N ALA A 75 12.84 6.29 -4.20
CA ALA A 75 13.13 5.59 -5.46
C ALA A 75 14.05 6.39 -6.38
N LEU A 76 15.14 5.74 -6.84
CA LEU A 76 15.98 6.27 -7.92
C LEU A 76 15.29 6.14 -9.29
N ARG A 77 14.51 5.08 -9.50
CA ARG A 77 13.76 4.81 -10.74
C ARG A 77 12.28 4.59 -10.38
N GLY A 78 11.47 5.63 -10.52
CA GLY A 78 10.04 5.63 -10.18
C GLY A 78 9.60 6.93 -9.55
N TYR A 79 8.65 6.86 -8.63
CA TYR A 79 8.21 7.98 -7.81
C TYR A 79 8.93 7.96 -6.47
N SER A 80 9.36 9.13 -6.02
CA SER A 80 9.72 9.34 -4.62
C SER A 80 8.69 10.26 -3.97
N GLY A 81 8.32 9.93 -2.74
CA GLY A 81 7.30 10.64 -2.00
C GLY A 81 7.34 10.30 -0.52
N HIS A 82 6.57 11.05 0.26
CA HIS A 82 6.52 10.92 1.71
C HIS A 82 5.09 10.67 2.22
N LEU A 83 5.03 10.16 3.44
CA LEU A 83 3.80 10.06 4.22
C LEU A 83 3.24 11.47 4.47
N PRO A 84 1.97 11.77 4.15
CA PRO A 84 1.36 13.04 4.51
C PRO A 84 1.33 13.24 6.03
N THR A 85 1.32 14.48 6.52
CA THR A 85 1.22 14.78 7.96
C THR A 85 -0.23 14.77 8.47
N GLU A 86 -1.16 15.11 7.60
CA GLU A 86 -2.60 15.14 7.85
C GLU A 86 -3.34 14.80 6.55
N LEU A 87 -4.54 14.23 6.68
CA LEU A 87 -5.35 13.84 5.53
C LEU A 87 -6.83 13.84 5.90
N ALA A 88 -7.66 14.34 5.01
CA ALA A 88 -9.11 14.29 5.08
C ALA A 88 -9.70 13.56 3.85
N VAL A 89 -10.93 13.09 3.99
CA VAL A 89 -11.70 12.57 2.84
C VAL A 89 -11.89 13.69 1.82
N GLY A 90 -11.60 13.40 0.55
CA GLY A 90 -11.61 14.37 -0.54
C GLY A 90 -10.23 14.97 -0.86
N ASP A 91 -9.24 14.80 0.01
CA ASP A 91 -7.87 15.24 -0.29
C ASP A 91 -7.24 14.43 -1.42
N HIS A 92 -6.20 15.01 -2.02
CA HIS A 92 -5.50 14.40 -3.16
C HIS A 92 -4.14 13.84 -2.74
N VAL A 93 -3.88 12.61 -3.15
CA VAL A 93 -2.62 11.87 -2.93
C VAL A 93 -2.22 11.13 -4.20
N GLN A 94 -1.02 10.56 -4.22
CA GLN A 94 -0.50 9.86 -5.39
C GLN A 94 -0.19 8.39 -5.12
N LEU A 95 -0.40 7.55 -6.14
CA LEU A 95 0.07 6.17 -6.14
C LEU A 95 1.55 6.11 -6.52
N LEU A 96 2.41 5.79 -5.55
CA LEU A 96 3.87 5.94 -5.63
C LEU A 96 4.60 4.69 -6.17
N ASN A 97 3.95 3.53 -6.24
CA ASN A 97 4.50 2.34 -6.89
C ASN A 97 3.38 1.37 -7.31
N ILE A 98 3.77 0.35 -8.09
CA ILE A 98 2.88 -0.74 -8.50
C ILE A 98 2.37 -1.60 -7.33
N GLY A 99 3.05 -1.56 -6.17
CA GLY A 99 2.68 -2.36 -4.99
C GLY A 99 1.58 -1.74 -4.12
N GLY A 100 1.16 -0.50 -4.40
CA GLY A 100 0.08 0.15 -3.66
C GLY A 100 0.49 1.11 -2.55
N VAL A 101 1.72 1.64 -2.57
CA VAL A 101 2.12 2.71 -1.65
C VAL A 101 1.48 4.01 -2.12
N ILE A 102 0.81 4.71 -1.20
CA ILE A 102 0.13 5.97 -1.42
C ILE A 102 0.76 7.03 -0.51
N GLY A 103 0.99 8.23 -1.05
CA GLY A 103 1.56 9.34 -0.31
C GLY A 103 1.63 10.61 -1.14
N ILE A 104 2.37 11.60 -0.66
CA ILE A 104 2.61 12.85 -1.38
C ILE A 104 3.84 12.67 -2.27
N CYS A 105 3.67 12.84 -3.57
CA CYS A 105 4.76 12.70 -4.52
C CYS A 105 5.68 13.94 -4.50
N ASP A 106 6.94 13.75 -4.14
CA ASP A 106 7.97 14.81 -4.14
C ASP A 106 8.69 14.92 -5.48
N SER A 107 8.90 13.78 -6.15
CA SER A 107 9.58 13.74 -7.44
C SER A 107 9.19 12.51 -8.27
N ALA A 108 9.19 12.68 -9.59
CA ALA A 108 8.86 11.65 -10.55
C ALA A 108 9.98 11.48 -11.57
N ASN A 109 10.42 10.24 -11.80
CA ASN A 109 11.32 9.94 -12.90
C ASN A 109 10.59 10.14 -14.25
N PRO A 110 11.12 10.93 -15.20
CA PRO A 110 10.46 11.20 -16.48
C PRO A 110 10.10 9.94 -17.28
N ALA A 111 10.83 8.84 -17.09
CA ALA A 111 10.57 7.58 -17.79
C ALA A 111 9.21 6.95 -17.43
N VAL A 112 8.68 7.21 -16.22
CA VAL A 112 7.41 6.65 -15.74
C VAL A 112 6.21 7.59 -15.88
N GLY A 113 6.46 8.82 -16.36
CA GLY A 113 5.44 9.87 -16.50
C GLY A 113 4.93 10.40 -15.15
N THR A 114 3.89 11.22 -15.17
CA THR A 114 3.26 11.71 -13.94
C THR A 114 2.61 10.56 -13.15
N PRO A 115 2.56 10.64 -11.81
CA PRO A 115 1.87 9.65 -11.00
C PRO A 115 0.36 9.65 -11.26
N PHE A 116 -0.32 8.60 -10.77
CA PHE A 116 -1.76 8.66 -10.65
C PHE A 116 -2.13 9.64 -9.54
N GLU A 117 -3.06 10.52 -9.84
CA GLU A 117 -3.73 11.37 -8.87
C GLU A 117 -4.91 10.60 -8.29
N CYS A 118 -5.08 10.66 -6.97
CA CYS A 118 -6.06 9.87 -6.26
C CYS A 118 -6.81 10.73 -5.23
N GLU A 119 -8.14 10.68 -5.22
CA GLU A 119 -9.00 11.28 -4.19
C GLU A 119 -9.16 10.31 -3.02
N VAL A 120 -8.95 10.79 -1.81
CA VAL A 120 -9.06 10.00 -0.58
C VAL A 120 -10.52 9.72 -0.24
N LEU A 121 -10.89 8.46 -0.06
CA LEU A 121 -12.26 8.06 0.33
C LEU A 121 -12.39 7.73 1.82
N GLY A 122 -11.28 7.40 2.49
CA GLY A 122 -11.21 7.12 3.91
C GLY A 122 -10.31 5.93 4.25
N THR A 123 -10.13 5.71 5.55
CA THR A 123 -9.35 4.60 6.12
C THR A 123 -10.12 3.30 6.04
N VAL A 124 -9.49 2.24 5.54
CA VAL A 124 -10.06 0.89 5.54
C VAL A 124 -10.08 0.35 6.95
N LEU A 125 -11.21 -0.19 7.38
CA LEU A 125 -11.38 -0.80 8.70
C LEU A 125 -11.34 -2.33 8.62
N GLU A 126 -10.68 -2.94 9.60
CA GLU A 126 -10.76 -4.37 9.90
C GLU A 126 -11.51 -4.60 11.23
N PHE A 127 -12.05 -5.81 11.39
CA PHE A 127 -12.83 -6.23 12.55
C PHE A 127 -12.20 -7.51 13.10
N PRO A 128 -11.18 -7.40 13.97
CA PRO A 128 -10.35 -8.53 14.39
C PRO A 128 -11.14 -9.61 15.13
N TYR A 129 -12.21 -9.22 15.84
CA TYR A 129 -13.03 -10.13 16.63
C TYR A 129 -14.45 -10.27 16.05
N LEU A 130 -14.94 -11.50 16.00
CA LEU A 130 -16.29 -11.79 15.53
C LEU A 130 -17.34 -11.13 16.43
N GLY A 131 -18.24 -10.34 15.84
CA GLY A 131 -19.32 -9.65 16.55
C GLY A 131 -18.97 -8.25 17.02
N GLU A 132 -17.72 -7.81 16.86
CA GLU A 132 -17.30 -6.45 17.17
C GLU A 132 -17.85 -5.44 16.16
N ARG A 133 -18.33 -4.30 16.66
CA ARG A 133 -18.88 -3.21 15.83
C ARG A 133 -17.95 -2.00 15.74
N ILE A 134 -16.85 -2.02 16.46
CA ILE A 134 -15.81 -1.00 16.45
C ILE A 134 -14.72 -1.51 15.51
N GLY A 135 -14.62 -0.91 14.33
CA GLY A 135 -13.54 -1.24 13.41
C GLY A 135 -12.25 -0.54 13.82
N VAL A 136 -11.12 -1.19 13.60
CA VAL A 136 -9.79 -0.58 13.76
C VAL A 136 -9.19 -0.32 12.37
N PRO A 137 -8.33 0.71 12.21
CA PRO A 137 -7.61 0.93 10.97
C PRO A 137 -6.85 -0.33 10.53
N ALA A 138 -7.16 -0.83 9.33
CA ALA A 138 -6.42 -1.93 8.73
C ALA A 138 -4.99 -1.46 8.40
N ARG A 139 -4.01 -2.33 8.62
CA ARG A 139 -2.59 -1.98 8.48
C ARG A 139 -1.78 -3.08 7.81
N SER A 140 -0.94 -2.70 6.85
CA SER A 140 0.14 -3.55 6.35
C SER A 140 1.28 -3.60 7.38
N GLY A 141 1.87 -4.78 7.59
CA GLY A 141 2.98 -4.94 8.53
C GLY A 141 2.58 -4.88 10.00
N PHE A 142 1.37 -5.32 10.35
CA PHE A 142 0.89 -5.36 11.74
C PHE A 142 1.83 -6.15 12.68
N SER A 143 2.38 -7.26 12.18
CA SER A 143 3.39 -8.05 12.90
C SER A 143 4.76 -7.39 12.78
N LYS A 144 5.29 -6.94 13.92
CA LYS A 144 6.68 -6.47 14.00
C LYS A 144 7.63 -7.67 13.97
N LEU A 145 8.78 -7.49 13.33
CA LEU A 145 9.89 -8.42 13.44
C LEU A 145 10.33 -8.50 14.90
N ASP A 146 10.41 -9.71 15.45
CA ASP A 146 11.06 -9.94 16.73
C ASP A 146 12.58 -9.91 16.52
N VAL A 147 13.23 -8.86 17.03
CA VAL A 147 14.67 -8.66 16.91
C VAL A 147 15.47 -9.64 17.76
N ASP A 148 14.84 -10.25 18.76
CA ASP A 148 15.45 -11.20 19.70
C ASP A 148 15.14 -12.65 19.32
N ALA A 149 14.50 -12.88 18.16
CA ALA A 149 14.17 -14.21 17.67
C ALA A 149 15.44 -15.07 17.55
N SER A 150 15.46 -16.18 18.29
CA SER A 150 16.59 -17.12 18.26
C SER A 150 16.65 -17.87 16.93
N LEU A 151 17.82 -17.90 16.30
CA LEU A 151 18.09 -18.73 15.12
C LEU A 151 18.81 -20.02 15.54
N GLU A 152 18.07 -21.13 15.62
CA GLU A 152 18.65 -22.45 15.88
C GLU A 152 19.23 -23.06 14.60
N THR A 153 20.57 -23.11 14.50
CA THR A 153 21.26 -23.64 13.30
C THR A 153 21.65 -25.11 13.41
N ALA A 154 21.33 -25.79 14.53
CA ALA A 154 21.68 -27.18 14.80
C ALA A 154 23.17 -27.52 14.58
N GLY A 155 24.06 -26.57 14.91
CA GLY A 155 25.51 -26.74 14.74
C GLY A 155 26.02 -26.55 13.31
N VAL A 156 25.14 -26.20 12.36
CA VAL A 156 25.50 -25.89 10.97
C VAL A 156 26.06 -24.45 10.91
N PRO A 157 27.28 -24.25 10.36
CA PRO A 157 27.80 -22.91 10.12
C PRO A 157 26.93 -22.18 9.07
N VAL A 158 26.43 -20.99 9.42
CA VAL A 158 25.62 -20.15 8.54
C VAL A 158 26.41 -18.88 8.19
N ILE A 159 26.46 -18.54 6.90
CA ILE A 159 26.99 -17.26 6.42
C ILE A 159 25.83 -16.52 5.75
N ALA A 160 25.46 -15.35 6.29
CA ALA A 160 24.48 -14.47 5.68
C ALA A 160 25.20 -13.36 4.90
N LEU A 161 24.91 -13.24 3.59
CA LEU A 161 25.26 -12.07 2.80
C LEU A 161 23.98 -11.29 2.50
N ALA A 162 23.92 -10.04 2.95
CA ALA A 162 22.82 -9.14 2.68
C ALA A 162 23.31 -7.95 1.85
N GLY A 163 22.53 -7.58 0.83
CA GLY A 163 22.73 -6.40 0.02
C GLY A 163 21.39 -5.89 -0.48
N THR A 164 21.27 -4.57 -0.67
CA THR A 164 20.04 -3.97 -1.19
C THR A 164 20.33 -3.11 -2.40
N CYS A 165 19.71 -3.41 -3.54
CA CYS A 165 19.61 -2.49 -4.68
C CYS A 165 18.19 -2.50 -5.28
N MET A 166 17.83 -1.48 -6.04
CA MET A 166 16.62 -1.56 -6.87
C MET A 166 16.83 -2.70 -7.89
N ASP A 167 15.89 -3.65 -7.96
CA ASP A 167 16.00 -4.87 -8.78
C ASP A 167 16.98 -5.97 -8.30
N SER A 168 17.46 -5.95 -7.05
CA SER A 168 18.30 -7.04 -6.46
C SER A 168 17.54 -8.34 -6.14
N GLY A 169 16.27 -8.48 -6.52
CA GLY A 169 15.50 -9.68 -6.19
C GLY A 169 15.27 -9.85 -4.67
N LYS A 170 15.02 -8.76 -3.93
CA LYS A 170 14.64 -8.81 -2.50
C LYS A 170 13.38 -9.65 -2.25
N THR A 171 12.55 -9.81 -3.27
CA THR A 171 11.44 -10.74 -3.33
C THR A 171 11.66 -11.63 -4.55
N ALA A 172 12.31 -12.76 -4.34
CA ALA A 172 12.10 -13.94 -5.18
C ALA A 172 10.92 -14.68 -4.55
N ALA A 173 9.75 -14.59 -5.19
CA ALA A 173 8.66 -15.53 -4.97
C ALA A 173 8.77 -16.64 -6.03
#